data_AF-A0A0G2F5F1-F1
#
_entry.id   AF-A0A0G2F5F1-F1
#
_cell.length_a   1.000
_cell.length_b   1.000
_cell.length_c   1.000
_cell.angle_alpha   90.00
_cell.angle_beta   90.00
_cell.angle_gamma   90.00
#
_symmetry.space_group_name_H-M   'P 1'
#
loop_
_entity.id
_entity.type
_entity.pdbx_description
1 polymer ?
#
loop_
_entity_poly.entity_id
_entity_poly.type
_entity_poly.pdbx_seq_one_letter_code
_entity_poly.pdbx_strand_id
1 'polypeptide(L)'
;MVSELSGAAIGGLTPNVTSVLHTINKGYAVGLAPSSMLGLSSQYPEEQEFLISRLKTEGPFNATRFLAALNYTLNQAARAYAYQDMGEYFIGGIADITTSPTILRIINRDGIMGYHGVPQMPVFAYKAIEDEISAIAETDALVDKYCNIGANILYQRNTAGGHSEEFVNGRPSALAWLTSVLGGTYAEDYPPSGCTTKTVTIDLTNTTASRRSLQDKKVWSWVD
;
A
#
# COMPACT_ATOMS: atom_id res chain seq x y z
N MET A 1 9.93 -29.08 3.55
CA MET A 1 8.51 -28.77 3.32
C MET A 1 8.47 -27.28 3.03
N VAL A 2 8.36 -26.88 1.76
CA VAL A 2 8.11 -25.48 1.42
C VAL A 2 6.68 -25.19 1.86
N SER A 3 6.48 -24.23 2.74
CA SER A 3 5.13 -23.80 3.12
C SER A 3 4.51 -23.13 1.90
N GLU A 4 3.55 -23.79 1.27
CA GLU A 4 2.77 -23.21 0.17
C GLU A 4 1.73 -22.24 0.76
N LEU A 5 1.73 -20.99 0.29
CA LEU A 5 0.69 -20.02 0.64
C LEU A 5 -0.57 -20.38 -0.16
N SER A 6 -1.69 -20.65 0.51
CA SER A 6 -2.95 -21.03 -0.16
C SER A 6 -3.62 -19.87 -0.91
N GLY A 7 -3.30 -18.62 -0.55
CA GLY A 7 -3.79 -17.42 -1.20
C GLY A 7 -3.43 -16.15 -0.42
N ALA A 8 -3.54 -14.99 -1.07
CA ALA A 8 -3.29 -13.69 -0.44
C ALA A 8 -4.37 -12.68 -0.81
N ALA A 9 -4.87 -11.92 0.17
CA ALA A 9 -5.73 -10.76 -0.06
C ALA A 9 -4.96 -9.48 0.29
N ILE A 10 -4.90 -8.53 -0.64
CA ILE A 10 -4.15 -7.27 -0.49
C ILE A 10 -4.91 -6.11 -1.14
N GLY A 11 -4.91 -4.96 -0.49
CA GLY A 11 -5.54 -3.77 -1.04
C GLY A 11 -4.76 -2.50 -0.73
N GLY A 12 -5.16 -1.39 -1.36
CA GLY A 12 -4.46 -0.11 -1.19
C GLY A 12 -3.02 -0.14 -1.72
N LEU A 13 -2.74 -1.01 -2.69
CA LEU A 13 -1.42 -1.21 -3.29
C LEU A 13 -0.79 0.13 -3.71
N THR A 14 0.50 0.28 -3.46
CA THR A 14 1.34 1.44 -3.82
C THR A 14 2.47 1.00 -4.75
N PRO A 15 2.18 0.72 -6.05
CA PRO A 15 3.16 0.05 -6.92
C PRO A 15 4.46 0.82 -7.15
N ASN A 16 4.44 2.14 -6.96
CA ASN A 16 5.57 3.02 -7.16
C ASN A 16 5.60 4.13 -6.10
N VAL A 17 6.49 4.01 -5.11
CA VAL A 17 6.58 5.01 -4.02
C VAL A 17 7.05 6.40 -4.49
N THR A 18 7.74 6.52 -5.63
CA THR A 18 8.11 7.83 -6.19
C THR A 18 6.87 8.57 -6.69
N SER A 19 5.98 7.86 -7.40
CA SER A 19 4.68 8.42 -7.84
C SER A 19 3.81 8.83 -6.64
N VAL A 20 3.77 8.00 -5.59
CA VAL A 20 3.09 8.34 -4.33
C VAL A 20 3.66 9.60 -3.72
N LEU A 21 5.00 9.73 -3.60
CA LEU A 21 5.64 10.94 -3.07
C LEU A 21 5.21 12.20 -3.84
N HIS A 22 5.15 12.12 -5.17
CA HIS A 22 4.69 13.25 -5.98
C HIS A 22 3.23 13.61 -5.72
N THR A 23 2.37 12.60 -5.56
CA THR A 23 0.93 12.78 -5.33
C THR A 23 0.66 13.39 -3.96
N ILE A 24 1.35 12.92 -2.91
CA ILE A 24 1.09 13.36 -1.54
C ILE A 24 1.84 14.64 -1.15
N ASN A 25 2.89 15.04 -1.87
CA ASN A 25 3.69 16.22 -1.50
C ASN A 25 2.82 17.47 -1.40
N LYS A 26 2.99 18.28 -0.34
CA LYS A 26 2.14 19.46 -0.03
C LYS A 26 0.67 19.13 0.27
N GLY A 27 0.29 17.86 0.30
CA GLY A 27 -1.05 17.39 0.64
C GLY A 27 -1.22 17.01 2.10
N TYR A 28 -2.44 16.64 2.49
CA TYR A 28 -2.75 16.22 3.86
C TYR A 28 -2.03 14.91 4.25
N ALA A 29 -1.76 14.03 3.28
CA ALA A 29 -1.13 12.73 3.50
C ALA A 29 0.40 12.76 3.44
N VAL A 30 1.02 13.94 3.29
CA VAL A 30 2.48 14.06 3.15
C VAL A 30 3.26 13.52 4.35
N GLY A 31 2.61 13.35 5.50
CA GLY A 31 3.21 12.68 6.67
C GLY A 31 3.63 11.22 6.43
N LEU A 32 3.15 10.57 5.37
CA LEU A 32 3.64 9.25 4.94
C LEU A 32 5.07 9.31 4.40
N ALA A 33 5.49 10.45 3.84
CA ALA A 33 6.77 10.57 3.15
C ALA A 33 7.99 10.41 4.08
N PRO A 34 8.13 11.13 5.22
CA PRO A 34 9.25 10.93 6.13
C PRO A 34 9.30 9.50 6.68
N SER A 35 8.14 8.95 7.08
CA SER A 35 8.05 7.57 7.57
C SER A 35 8.46 6.54 6.52
N SER A 36 8.06 6.73 5.26
CA SER A 36 8.44 5.85 4.14
C SER A 36 9.94 5.93 3.85
N MET A 37 10.52 7.14 3.78
CA MET A 37 11.96 7.31 3.52
C MET A 37 12.83 6.70 4.62
N LEU A 38 12.45 6.92 5.89
CA LEU A 38 13.17 6.38 7.05
C LEU A 38 13.00 4.86 7.16
N GLY A 39 11.79 4.36 6.89
CA GLY A 39 11.51 2.92 6.86
C GLY A 39 12.28 2.20 5.76
N LEU A 40 12.23 2.72 4.53
CA LEU A 40 12.93 2.14 3.39
C LEU A 40 14.45 2.13 3.60
N SER A 41 15.03 3.25 4.06
CA SER A 41 16.47 3.36 4.30
C SER A 41 16.97 2.61 5.53
N SER A 42 16.10 2.20 6.46
CA SER A 42 16.51 1.54 7.72
C SER A 42 17.31 0.24 7.55
N GLN A 43 17.19 -0.40 6.38
CA GLN A 43 17.93 -1.64 6.04
C GLN A 43 19.22 -1.36 5.25
N TYR A 44 19.52 -0.10 4.98
CA TYR A 44 20.56 0.34 4.05
C TYR A 44 21.38 1.49 4.67
N PRO A 45 22.40 1.20 5.50
CA PRO A 45 23.11 2.22 6.26
C PRO A 45 23.75 3.34 5.41
N GLU A 46 24.29 3.00 4.23
CA GLU A 46 24.88 3.97 3.30
C GLU A 46 23.83 4.97 2.80
N GLU A 47 22.67 4.48 2.35
CA GLU A 47 21.56 5.31 1.87
C GLU A 47 20.89 6.09 3.00
N GLN A 48 20.82 5.52 4.20
CA GLN A 48 20.31 6.21 5.38
C GLN A 48 21.22 7.37 5.79
N GLU A 49 22.53 7.14 5.83
CA GLU A 49 23.51 8.19 6.11
C GLU A 49 23.44 9.29 5.04
N PHE A 50 23.35 8.91 3.76
CA PHE A 50 23.15 9.86 2.67
C PHE A 50 21.86 10.66 2.87
N LEU A 51 20.71 10.02 3.09
CA LEU A 51 19.42 10.69 3.33
C LEU A 51 19.54 11.75 4.44
N ILE A 52 20.12 11.37 5.57
CA ILE A 52 20.30 12.25 6.73
C ILE A 52 21.25 13.41 6.40
N SER A 53 22.35 13.14 5.67
CA SER A 53 23.32 14.17 5.26
C SER A 53 22.72 15.25 4.36
N ARG A 54 21.59 14.96 3.70
CA ARG A 54 20.87 15.89 2.82
C ARG A 54 19.83 16.73 3.56
N LEU A 55 19.53 16.44 4.83
CA LEU A 55 18.58 17.22 5.61
C LEU A 55 19.18 18.57 6.02
N LYS A 56 18.37 19.62 6.01
CA LYS A 56 18.74 20.92 6.57
C LYS A 56 18.91 20.80 8.09
N THR A 57 19.95 21.41 8.64
CA THR A 57 20.20 21.41 10.10
C THR A 57 19.47 22.52 10.84
N GLU A 58 19.04 23.57 10.12
CA GLU A 58 18.43 24.77 10.68
C GLU A 58 17.10 25.11 9.97
N GLY A 59 16.35 26.04 10.56
CA GLY A 59 15.06 26.49 10.03
C GLY A 59 13.87 25.62 10.51
N PRO A 60 12.64 25.97 10.09
CA PRO A 60 11.42 25.29 10.55
C PRO A 60 11.25 23.87 9.99
N PHE A 61 11.89 23.57 8.85
CA PHE A 61 11.89 22.27 8.18
C PHE A 61 13.30 21.67 8.21
N ASN A 62 13.67 21.13 9.36
CA ASN A 62 15.03 20.66 9.64
C ASN A 62 15.07 19.16 9.98
N ALA A 63 16.28 18.64 10.13
CA ALA A 63 16.56 17.24 10.43
C ALA A 63 15.86 16.75 11.70
N THR A 64 15.83 17.56 12.78
CA THR A 64 15.13 17.20 14.02
C THR A 64 13.64 16.95 13.76
N ARG A 65 13.00 17.85 13.00
CA ARG A 65 11.58 17.71 12.67
C ARG A 65 11.33 16.56 11.69
N PHE A 66 12.22 16.31 10.74
CA PHE A 66 12.11 15.14 9.84
C PHE A 66 12.25 13.82 10.60
N LEU A 67 13.27 13.69 11.44
CA LEU A 67 13.58 12.48 12.20
C LEU A 67 12.58 12.20 13.33
N ALA A 68 11.78 13.19 13.73
CA ALA A 68 10.68 12.98 14.68
C ALA A 68 9.68 11.91 14.20
N ALA A 69 9.57 11.68 12.88
CA ALA A 69 8.76 10.62 12.29
C ALA A 69 9.11 9.21 12.80
N LEU A 70 10.35 8.96 13.26
CA LEU A 70 10.74 7.69 13.88
C LEU A 70 9.95 7.37 15.16
N ASN A 71 9.41 8.39 15.82
CA ASN A 71 8.68 8.28 17.08
C ASN A 71 7.19 8.59 16.93
N TYR A 72 6.69 8.71 15.71
CA TYR A 72 5.29 9.02 15.44
C TYR A 72 4.51 7.77 15.03
N THR A 73 3.31 7.64 15.57
CA THR A 73 2.24 6.84 14.98
C THR A 73 1.78 7.45 13.65
N LEU A 74 1.04 6.68 12.86
CA LEU A 74 0.43 7.17 11.61
C LEU A 74 -0.33 8.49 11.80
N ASN A 75 -1.20 8.56 12.82
CA ASN A 75 -2.00 9.74 13.10
C ASN A 75 -1.16 10.95 13.54
N GLN A 76 -0.07 10.71 14.29
CA GLN A 76 0.84 11.78 14.71
C GLN A 76 1.62 12.32 13.50
N ALA A 77 2.15 11.45 12.65
CA ALA A 77 2.87 11.86 11.44
C ALA A 77 1.95 12.64 10.48
N ALA A 78 0.74 12.13 10.22
CA ALA A 78 -0.25 12.81 9.39
C ALA A 78 -0.51 14.25 9.88
N ARG A 79 -0.72 14.44 11.19
CA ARG A 79 -0.95 15.77 11.78
C ARG A 79 0.31 16.65 11.79
N ALA A 80 1.47 16.09 12.09
CA ALA A 80 2.71 16.84 12.25
C ALA A 80 3.25 17.42 10.93
N TYR A 81 2.98 16.74 9.81
CA TYR A 81 3.50 17.09 8.49
C TYR A 81 2.46 17.62 7.50
N ALA A 82 1.16 17.51 7.79
CA ALA A 82 0.08 17.91 6.86
C ALA A 82 0.38 19.23 6.13
N TYR A 83 0.21 19.20 4.80
CA TYR A 83 0.36 20.33 3.88
C TYR A 83 1.77 20.94 3.76
N GLN A 84 2.81 20.29 4.30
CA GLN A 84 4.19 20.74 4.16
C GLN A 84 4.81 20.27 2.84
N ASP A 85 5.78 21.05 2.34
CA ASP A 85 6.61 20.65 1.21
C ASP A 85 7.79 19.81 1.69
N MET A 86 7.84 18.53 1.30
CA MET A 86 8.96 17.65 1.65
C MET A 86 10.29 18.14 1.09
N GLY A 87 10.27 18.85 -0.04
CA GLY A 87 11.48 19.46 -0.59
C GLY A 87 12.11 20.48 0.36
N GLU A 88 11.33 21.13 1.23
CA GLU A 88 11.87 22.14 2.15
C GLU A 88 12.76 21.55 3.25
N TYR A 89 12.65 20.25 3.53
CA TYR A 89 13.50 19.57 4.52
C TYR A 89 14.92 19.28 4.01
N PHE A 90 15.16 19.32 2.70
CA PHE A 90 16.41 18.90 2.07
C PHE A 90 17.22 20.07 1.50
N ILE A 91 18.54 20.00 1.58
CA ILE A 91 19.48 21.04 1.12
C ILE A 91 19.34 21.27 -0.39
N GLY A 92 19.24 20.20 -1.18
CA GLY A 92 19.02 20.23 -2.64
C GLY A 92 17.55 20.18 -3.04
N GLY A 93 16.63 20.39 -2.10
CA GLY A 93 15.20 20.29 -2.36
C GLY A 93 14.74 18.86 -2.63
N ILE A 94 13.58 18.71 -3.27
CA ILE A 94 13.00 17.39 -3.55
C ILE A 94 13.89 16.50 -4.44
N ALA A 95 14.79 17.11 -5.22
CA ALA A 95 15.72 16.42 -6.11
C ALA A 95 16.69 15.50 -5.36
N ASP A 96 17.02 15.81 -4.10
CA ASP A 96 17.84 14.95 -3.25
C ASP A 96 17.20 13.56 -3.02
N ILE A 97 15.89 13.46 -3.17
CA ILE A 97 15.12 12.22 -3.02
C ILE A 97 14.72 11.62 -4.37
N THR A 98 14.31 12.44 -5.34
CA THR A 98 13.75 11.95 -6.60
C THR A 98 14.78 11.70 -7.69
N THR A 99 15.99 12.25 -7.56
CA THR A 99 17.03 12.15 -8.60
C THR A 99 18.37 11.62 -8.12
N SER A 100 18.59 11.54 -6.79
CA SER A 100 19.83 11.01 -6.24
C SER A 100 20.03 9.54 -6.62
N PRO A 101 21.13 9.15 -7.28
CA PRO A 101 21.41 7.75 -7.60
C PRO A 101 21.46 6.87 -6.35
N THR A 102 21.95 7.41 -5.22
CA THR A 102 22.03 6.70 -3.94
C THR A 102 20.62 6.35 -3.43
N ILE A 103 19.70 7.31 -3.42
CA ILE A 103 18.31 7.06 -2.98
C ILE A 103 17.53 6.22 -4.01
N LEU A 104 17.73 6.48 -5.30
CA LEU A 104 17.08 5.71 -6.36
C LEU A 104 17.49 4.24 -6.35
N ARG A 105 18.68 3.89 -5.84
CA ARG A 105 19.08 2.49 -5.64
C ARG A 105 18.08 1.72 -4.78
N ILE A 106 17.72 2.26 -3.61
CA ILE A 106 16.78 1.60 -2.68
C ILE A 106 15.33 1.72 -3.14
N ILE A 107 14.93 2.83 -3.77
CA ILE A 107 13.60 2.97 -4.34
C ILE A 107 13.37 1.92 -5.43
N ASN A 108 14.28 1.80 -6.39
CA ASN A 108 14.15 0.83 -7.48
C ASN A 108 14.19 -0.61 -6.99
N ARG A 109 14.92 -0.86 -5.89
CA ARG A 109 15.02 -2.19 -5.30
C ARG A 109 13.77 -2.55 -4.50
N ASP A 110 13.32 -1.70 -3.58
CA ASP A 110 12.33 -2.08 -2.56
C ASP A 110 11.05 -1.23 -2.59
N GLY A 111 11.06 -0.09 -3.30
CA GLY A 111 9.93 0.83 -3.44
C GLY A 111 9.10 0.64 -4.71
N ILE A 112 9.45 -0.32 -5.57
CA ILE A 112 8.73 -0.65 -6.81
C ILE A 112 8.19 -2.08 -6.74
N MET A 113 6.88 -2.24 -6.88
CA MET A 113 6.25 -3.55 -6.94
C MET A 113 6.44 -4.21 -8.30
N GLY A 114 6.38 -5.54 -8.35
CA GLY A 114 6.48 -6.28 -9.62
C GLY A 114 7.91 -6.61 -10.07
N TYR A 115 8.92 -6.37 -9.22
CA TYR A 115 10.31 -6.69 -9.51
C TYR A 115 10.77 -8.04 -8.91
N HIS A 116 10.24 -8.42 -7.74
CA HIS A 116 10.72 -9.57 -6.95
C HIS A 116 9.96 -10.88 -7.21
N GLY A 117 9.67 -11.16 -8.49
CA GLY A 117 8.99 -12.38 -8.91
C GLY A 117 7.48 -12.23 -9.06
N VAL A 118 6.80 -13.37 -9.28
CA VAL A 118 5.37 -13.45 -9.60
C VAL A 118 4.66 -14.23 -8.49
N PRO A 119 3.51 -13.78 -7.98
CA PRO A 119 2.71 -14.56 -7.05
C PRO A 119 2.40 -15.95 -7.61
N GLN A 120 2.75 -17.00 -6.85
CA GLN A 120 2.50 -18.41 -7.23
C GLN A 120 1.20 -18.96 -6.62
N MET A 121 0.55 -18.17 -5.76
CA MET A 121 -0.73 -18.45 -5.14
C MET A 121 -1.83 -17.56 -5.77
N PRO A 122 -3.11 -17.92 -5.64
CA PRO A 122 -4.21 -17.01 -5.96
C PRO A 122 -4.11 -15.71 -5.15
N VAL A 123 -4.38 -14.57 -5.80
CA VAL A 123 -4.40 -13.26 -5.16
C VAL A 123 -5.75 -12.59 -5.33
N PHE A 124 -6.30 -12.06 -4.24
CA PHE A 124 -7.36 -11.07 -4.27
C PHE A 124 -6.78 -9.68 -4.08
N ALA A 125 -6.78 -8.87 -5.14
CA ALA A 125 -6.39 -7.48 -5.11
C ALA A 125 -7.65 -6.60 -5.05
N TYR A 126 -7.61 -5.49 -4.29
CA TYR A 126 -8.69 -4.51 -4.30
C TYR A 126 -8.17 -3.07 -4.13
N LYS A 127 -8.85 -2.12 -4.78
CA LYS A 127 -8.41 -0.71 -4.83
C LYS A 127 -9.57 0.22 -5.14
N ALA A 128 -9.65 1.35 -4.46
CA ALA A 128 -10.53 2.45 -4.86
C ALA A 128 -10.05 3.08 -6.18
N ILE A 129 -11.01 3.43 -7.04
CA ILE A 129 -10.76 4.12 -8.32
C ILE A 129 -10.28 5.54 -8.06
N GLU A 130 -10.93 6.24 -7.14
CA GLU A 130 -10.63 7.63 -6.76
C GLU A 130 -9.55 7.74 -5.68
N ASP A 131 -8.67 6.73 -5.58
CA ASP A 131 -7.59 6.75 -4.60
C ASP A 131 -6.60 7.88 -4.86
N GLU A 132 -6.59 8.81 -3.92
CA GLU A 132 -5.88 10.07 -3.93
C GLU A 132 -4.43 9.98 -3.46
N ILE A 133 -3.96 8.79 -3.04
CA ILE A 133 -2.60 8.56 -2.55
C ILE A 133 -1.77 7.80 -3.59
N SER A 134 -2.35 6.75 -4.16
CA SER A 134 -1.73 5.90 -5.16
C SER A 134 -2.70 5.68 -6.30
N ALA A 135 -2.40 6.27 -7.45
CA ALA A 135 -3.29 6.23 -8.62
C ALA A 135 -3.66 4.78 -8.99
N ILE A 136 -4.93 4.55 -9.28
CA ILE A 136 -5.41 3.21 -9.65
C ILE A 136 -4.71 2.66 -10.89
N ALA A 137 -4.36 3.53 -11.85
CA ALA A 137 -3.68 3.15 -13.09
C ALA A 137 -2.36 2.39 -12.86
N GLU A 138 -1.63 2.68 -11.77
CA GLU A 138 -0.41 1.94 -11.44
C GLU A 138 -0.72 0.53 -10.93
N THR A 139 -1.84 0.36 -10.19
CA THR A 139 -2.31 -0.98 -9.77
C THR A 139 -2.84 -1.75 -10.96
N ASP A 140 -3.60 -1.10 -11.85
CA ASP A 140 -4.08 -1.69 -13.11
C ASP A 140 -2.89 -2.25 -13.92
N ALA A 141 -1.85 -1.44 -14.13
CA ALA A 141 -0.65 -1.85 -14.85
C ALA A 141 0.13 -2.99 -14.16
N LEU A 142 0.21 -2.98 -12.83
CA LEU A 142 0.85 -4.05 -12.06
C LEU A 142 0.09 -5.38 -12.21
N VAL A 143 -1.24 -5.34 -12.08
CA VAL A 143 -2.10 -6.52 -12.24
C VAL A 143 -1.98 -7.05 -13.67
N ASP A 144 -2.10 -6.20 -14.68
CA ASP A 144 -1.96 -6.59 -16.09
C ASP A 144 -0.59 -7.24 -16.36
N LYS A 145 0.49 -6.68 -15.82
CA LYS A 145 1.84 -7.25 -15.92
C LYS A 145 1.87 -8.68 -15.38
N TYR A 146 1.32 -8.91 -14.19
CA TYR A 146 1.30 -10.25 -13.58
C TYR A 146 0.39 -11.23 -14.32
N CYS A 147 -0.76 -10.76 -14.80
CA CYS A 147 -1.70 -11.57 -15.56
C CYS A 147 -1.09 -12.06 -16.89
N ASN A 148 -0.33 -11.20 -17.57
CA ASN A 148 0.37 -11.56 -18.81
C ASN A 148 1.48 -12.61 -18.65
N ILE A 149 1.88 -12.91 -17.41
CA ILE A 149 2.89 -13.93 -17.09
C ILE A 149 2.32 -15.08 -16.25
N GLY A 150 0.99 -15.24 -16.25
CA GLY A 150 0.31 -16.43 -15.75
C GLY A 150 -0.09 -16.40 -14.27
N ALA A 151 -0.10 -15.23 -13.62
CA ALA A 151 -0.63 -15.13 -12.26
C ALA A 151 -2.14 -15.43 -12.20
N ASN A 152 -2.61 -15.83 -11.02
CA ASN A 152 -4.03 -15.99 -10.71
C ASN A 152 -4.49 -14.82 -9.82
N ILE A 153 -5.17 -13.83 -10.40
CA ILE A 153 -5.56 -12.60 -9.68
C ILE A 153 -7.04 -12.28 -9.92
N LEU A 154 -7.81 -12.22 -8.84
CA LEU A 154 -9.08 -11.51 -8.81
C LEU A 154 -8.83 -10.07 -8.37
N TYR A 155 -9.05 -9.10 -9.25
CA TYR A 155 -8.87 -7.69 -8.95
C TYR A 155 -10.20 -6.94 -8.92
N GLN A 156 -10.51 -6.28 -7.81
CA GLN A 156 -11.68 -5.41 -7.67
C GLN A 156 -11.29 -3.93 -7.66
N ARG A 157 -11.90 -3.16 -8.57
CA ARG A 157 -11.79 -1.71 -8.68
C ARG A 157 -13.06 -1.09 -8.09
N ASN A 158 -12.97 -0.48 -6.92
CA ASN A 158 -14.13 0.04 -6.20
C ASN A 158 -14.44 1.49 -6.62
N THR A 159 -15.69 1.74 -7.00
CA THR A 159 -16.18 3.08 -7.39
C THR A 159 -16.54 3.97 -6.19
N ALA A 160 -16.55 3.41 -4.96
CA ALA A 160 -16.90 4.14 -3.75
C ALA A 160 -15.68 4.38 -2.84
N GLY A 161 -15.49 5.64 -2.42
CA GLY A 161 -14.44 6.05 -1.48
C GLY A 161 -13.09 6.35 -2.13
N GLY A 162 -12.14 6.81 -1.31
CA GLY A 162 -10.73 7.00 -1.66
C GLY A 162 -9.82 5.98 -0.94
N HIS A 163 -8.56 6.32 -0.76
CA HIS A 163 -7.54 5.44 -0.17
C HIS A 163 -7.93 4.95 1.23
N SER A 164 -8.33 5.90 2.08
CA SER A 164 -8.63 5.61 3.49
C SER A 164 -9.95 4.87 3.67
N GLU A 165 -10.95 5.19 2.85
CA GLU A 165 -12.23 4.47 2.87
C GLU A 165 -12.07 3.02 2.38
N GLU A 166 -11.17 2.77 1.42
CA GLU A 166 -10.95 1.42 0.89
C GLU A 166 -10.40 0.44 1.93
N PHE A 167 -9.71 0.94 2.97
CA PHE A 167 -9.34 0.15 4.14
C PHE A 167 -10.55 -0.51 4.81
N VAL A 168 -11.71 0.15 4.81
CA VAL A 168 -12.96 -0.40 5.36
C VAL A 168 -13.76 -1.10 4.27
N ASN A 169 -13.93 -0.46 3.11
CA ASN A 169 -14.81 -0.92 2.05
C ASN A 169 -14.41 -2.31 1.53
N GLY A 170 -13.12 -2.58 1.34
CA GLY A 170 -12.64 -3.86 0.81
C GLY A 170 -12.71 -5.04 1.79
N ARG A 171 -12.88 -4.79 3.10
CA ARG A 171 -12.80 -5.84 4.15
C ARG A 171 -13.79 -6.99 3.94
N PRO A 172 -15.09 -6.76 3.65
CA PRO A 172 -16.03 -7.86 3.48
C PRO A 172 -15.65 -8.79 2.32
N SER A 173 -15.28 -8.22 1.16
CA SER A 173 -14.84 -9.00 0.00
C SER A 173 -13.55 -9.76 0.28
N ALA A 174 -12.57 -9.12 0.93
CA ALA A 174 -11.31 -9.76 1.30
C ALA A 174 -11.53 -10.93 2.26
N LEU A 175 -12.39 -10.75 3.27
CA LEU A 175 -12.73 -11.81 4.23
C LEU A 175 -13.50 -12.96 3.58
N ALA A 176 -14.48 -12.66 2.72
CA ALA A 176 -15.23 -13.69 1.99
C ALA A 176 -14.30 -14.51 1.09
N TRP A 177 -13.40 -13.84 0.37
CA TRP A 177 -12.41 -14.49 -0.48
C TRP A 177 -11.46 -15.38 0.34
N LEU A 178 -10.87 -14.86 1.42
CA LEU A 178 -10.00 -15.63 2.31
C LEU A 178 -10.73 -16.82 2.97
N THR A 179 -12.01 -16.65 3.30
CA THR A 179 -12.85 -17.72 3.86
C THR A 179 -13.02 -18.86 2.86
N SER A 180 -13.21 -18.56 1.56
CA SER A 180 -13.28 -19.60 0.52
C SER A 180 -11.94 -20.35 0.36
N VAL A 181 -10.82 -19.64 0.42
CA VAL A 181 -9.48 -20.21 0.30
C VAL A 181 -9.18 -21.13 1.47
N LEU A 182 -9.37 -20.65 2.69
CA LEU A 182 -9.12 -21.42 3.91
C LEU A 182 -10.18 -22.50 4.17
N GLY A 183 -11.38 -22.33 3.63
CA GLY A 183 -12.48 -23.28 3.69
C GLY A 183 -12.40 -24.40 2.65
N GLY A 184 -11.52 -24.28 1.65
CA GLY A 184 -11.40 -25.24 0.56
C GLY A 184 -12.48 -25.13 -0.52
N THR A 185 -13.27 -24.06 -0.53
CA THR A 185 -14.37 -23.82 -1.50
C THR A 185 -13.98 -22.84 -2.60
N TYR A 186 -12.73 -22.36 -2.64
CA TYR A 186 -12.27 -21.35 -3.59
C TYR A 186 -12.63 -21.67 -5.06
N ALA A 187 -12.43 -22.92 -5.51
CA ALA A 187 -12.73 -23.32 -6.89
C ALA A 187 -14.24 -23.40 -7.21
N GLU A 188 -15.10 -23.40 -6.19
CA GLU A 188 -16.55 -23.34 -6.32
C GLU A 188 -17.03 -21.88 -6.40
N ASP A 189 -16.39 -21.00 -5.59
CA ASP A 189 -16.79 -19.60 -5.44
C ASP A 189 -16.13 -18.66 -6.48
N TYR A 190 -14.95 -19.03 -6.99
CA TYR A 190 -14.12 -18.19 -7.86
C TYR A 190 -13.46 -18.99 -8.99
N PRO A 191 -13.10 -18.33 -10.11
CA PRO A 191 -12.31 -18.97 -11.16
C PRO A 191 -11.00 -19.53 -10.58
N PRO A 192 -10.69 -20.83 -10.77
CA PRO A 192 -9.54 -21.46 -10.12
C PRO A 192 -8.18 -21.04 -10.69
N SER A 193 -8.18 -20.34 -11.83
CA SER A 193 -6.97 -19.91 -12.53
C SER A 193 -7.24 -18.69 -13.41
N GLY A 194 -6.17 -17.97 -13.74
CA GLY A 194 -6.21 -16.80 -14.61
C GLY A 194 -6.59 -15.52 -13.86
N CYS A 195 -6.72 -14.43 -14.61
CA CYS A 195 -7.05 -13.13 -14.03
C CYS A 195 -8.47 -12.70 -14.35
N THR A 196 -9.09 -12.00 -13.40
CA THR A 196 -10.38 -11.34 -13.58
C THR A 196 -10.35 -9.99 -12.90
N THR A 197 -10.54 -8.92 -13.67
CA THR A 197 -10.73 -7.56 -13.15
C THR A 197 -12.20 -7.19 -13.18
N LYS A 198 -12.73 -6.69 -12.05
CA LYS A 198 -14.13 -6.27 -11.91
C LYS A 198 -14.20 -4.86 -11.36
N THR A 199 -15.00 -4.01 -11.97
CA THR A 199 -15.46 -2.77 -11.34
C THR A 199 -16.63 -3.09 -10.43
N VAL A 200 -16.56 -2.65 -9.18
CA VAL A 200 -17.58 -2.89 -8.15
C VAL A 200 -18.01 -1.58 -7.51
N THR A 201 -19.22 -1.56 -6.95
CA THR A 201 -19.69 -0.49 -6.08
C THR A 201 -20.10 -1.15 -4.77
N ILE A 202 -19.36 -0.91 -3.71
CA ILE A 202 -19.68 -1.49 -2.41
C ILE A 202 -20.85 -0.71 -1.81
N ASP A 203 -21.94 -1.43 -1.54
CA ASP A 203 -23.11 -0.89 -0.86
C ASP A 203 -22.82 -0.74 0.64
N LEU A 204 -22.46 0.49 1.05
CA LEU A 204 -22.19 0.83 2.44
C LEU A 204 -23.40 0.63 3.36
N THR A 205 -24.62 0.57 2.81
CA THR A 205 -25.85 0.40 3.59
C THR A 205 -26.14 -1.07 3.94
N ASN A 206 -25.52 -2.02 3.24
CA ASN A 206 -25.61 -3.46 3.51
C ASN A 206 -24.49 -3.99 4.42
N THR A 207 -23.64 -3.10 4.97
CA THR A 207 -22.51 -3.47 5.86
C THR A 207 -22.92 -3.88 7.28
N THR A 208 -24.21 -4.10 7.56
CA THR A 208 -24.54 -5.14 8.53
C THR A 208 -23.93 -6.43 8.01
N ALA A 209 -22.79 -6.81 8.57
CA ALA A 209 -22.27 -8.16 8.55
C ALA A 209 -23.47 -9.09 8.69
N SER A 210 -23.95 -9.60 7.54
CA SER A 210 -25.05 -10.52 7.51
C SER A 210 -24.55 -11.71 8.31
N ARG A 211 -25.07 -11.84 9.52
CA ARG A 211 -24.99 -13.02 10.38
C ARG A 211 -25.71 -14.20 9.69
N ARG A 212 -25.40 -14.45 8.42
CA ARG A 212 -25.81 -15.66 7.71
C ARG A 212 -24.54 -16.41 7.38
N SER A 213 -24.33 -17.47 8.17
CA SER A 213 -23.33 -18.54 8.10
C SER A 213 -22.10 -18.53 9.03
N LEU A 214 -21.84 -17.48 9.83
CA LEU A 214 -20.78 -17.54 10.85
C LEU A 214 -21.25 -18.05 12.24
N GLN A 215 -22.50 -18.49 12.39
CA GLN A 215 -22.99 -19.05 13.66
C GLN A 215 -22.28 -20.34 14.08
N ASP A 216 -21.62 -21.05 13.16
CA ASP A 216 -21.02 -22.36 13.44
C ASP A 216 -19.49 -22.39 13.48
N LYS A 217 -18.79 -21.25 13.35
CA LYS A 217 -17.32 -21.23 13.40
C LYS A 217 -16.82 -20.16 14.37
N LYS A 218 -16.04 -20.59 15.38
CA LYS A 218 -15.37 -19.74 16.38
C LYS A 218 -14.61 -18.61 15.67
N VAL A 219 -15.15 -17.40 15.76
CA VAL A 219 -14.47 -16.17 15.32
C VAL A 219 -13.58 -15.71 16.47
N TRP A 220 -12.28 -15.56 16.20
CA TRP A 220 -11.31 -14.98 17.11
C TRP A 220 -11.57 -13.48 17.25
N SER A 221 -11.69 -12.99 18.49
CA SER A 221 -11.77 -11.57 18.79
C SER A 221 -10.37 -10.94 18.75
N TRP A 222 -10.18 -9.94 17.90
CA TRP A 222 -9.00 -9.08 17.95
C TRP A 222 -9.22 -7.97 18.97
N VAL A 223 -8.21 -7.75 19.79
CA VAL A 223 -8.07 -6.61 20.72
C VAL A 223 -7.27 -5.54 19.98
N ASP A 224 -7.74 -4.30 20.06
CA ASP A 224 -7.09 -3.11 19.47
C ASP A 224 -5.63 -2.92 19.94
#